data_AF-A0A8S2QDF4-F1
#
_entry.id   AF-A0A8S2QDF4-F1
#
_cell.length_a   1.000
_cell.length_b   1.000
_cell.length_c   1.000
_cell.angle_alpha   90.00
_cell.angle_beta   90.00
_cell.angle_gamma   90.00
#
_symmetry.space_group_name_H-M   'P 1'
#
loop_
_entity.id
_entity.type
_entity.pdbx_description
1 polymer ?
#
loop_
_entity_poly.entity_id
_entity_poly.type
_entity_poly.pdbx_seq_one_letter_code
_entity_poly.pdbx_strand_id
1 'polypeptide(L)'
;WRDRRSLVRTVHHGQGAILSSPFYLDALNPAGTYYSVNPMKGIKWLLNKKQTVKVFGGEACMWTEAVSFDTVDSRIWPRIAAIAERFWSPEYITDVNCMYERLRELNQKLTHTGVEHLTGYISKLKTFTGEHSISDPLKTLADVCEGRRGKNPSRTLQYNSQLPLTSFIDIIQPESETAVYLQSLIVYVPFNNIVKHILTETFTEWTNNHAKLQMTLFYNRSLSDVLATLSENLSQVGNIGSKIMTSLHREQEITTEQVWRYTDKLNKMEHEVFEVRLSAVAVIRKLLEEIEVDKTD
;
A
#
# COMPACT_ATOMS: atom_id res chain seq x y z
N TRP A 1 -7.59 14.68 18.68
CA TRP A 1 -6.68 13.57 18.32
C TRP A 1 -7.25 12.17 18.62
N ARG A 2 -7.98 11.89 19.72
CA ARG A 2 -8.48 10.52 19.99
C ARG A 2 -9.71 10.08 19.20
N ASP A 3 -10.75 10.91 19.15
CA ASP A 3 -12.00 10.56 18.48
C ASP A 3 -12.83 11.80 18.07
N ARG A 4 -13.86 11.58 17.24
CA ARG A 4 -14.79 12.62 16.79
C ARG A 4 -15.72 13.16 17.89
N ARG A 5 -15.97 12.41 18.96
CA ARG A 5 -16.84 12.85 20.07
C ARG A 5 -16.18 13.97 20.86
N SER A 6 -14.86 13.89 21.04
CA SER A 6 -14.06 14.94 21.67
C SER A 6 -14.15 16.24 20.89
N LEU A 7 -14.10 16.18 19.55
CA LEU A 7 -14.27 17.35 18.67
C LEU A 7 -15.65 17.98 18.85
N VAL A 8 -16.72 17.19 18.80
CA VAL A 8 -18.09 17.68 19.00
C VAL A 8 -18.25 18.35 20.36
N ARG A 9 -17.72 17.71 21.42
CA ARG A 9 -17.73 18.28 22.78
C ARG A 9 -17.01 19.62 22.85
N THR A 10 -15.82 19.74 22.28
CA THR A 10 -15.04 20.99 22.26
C THR A 10 -15.81 22.12 21.59
N VAL A 11 -16.41 21.82 20.44
CA VAL A 11 -17.22 22.79 19.67
C VAL A 11 -18.49 23.21 20.43
N HIS A 12 -19.14 22.30 21.16
CA HIS A 12 -20.28 22.65 22.02
C HIS A 12 -19.92 23.64 23.13
N HIS A 13 -18.68 23.62 23.62
CA HIS A 13 -18.17 24.59 24.59
C HIS A 13 -17.70 25.91 23.95
N GLY A 14 -18.00 26.14 22.66
CA GLY A 14 -17.67 27.38 21.93
C GLY A 14 -16.22 27.48 21.45
N GLN A 15 -15.42 26.44 21.66
CA GLN A 15 -13.99 26.38 21.30
C GLN A 15 -13.80 25.88 19.86
N GLY A 16 -12.71 26.33 19.23
CA GLY A 16 -12.26 25.80 17.93
C GLY A 16 -11.69 24.39 18.07
N ALA A 17 -11.81 23.57 17.03
CA ALA A 17 -11.32 22.20 17.04
C ALA A 17 -10.71 21.76 15.70
N ILE A 18 -9.69 20.90 15.79
CA ILE A 18 -9.00 20.26 14.66
C ILE A 18 -9.12 18.73 14.80
N LEU A 19 -9.42 18.04 13.71
CA LEU A 19 -9.55 16.58 13.66
C LEU A 19 -8.25 15.90 13.18
N SER A 20 -7.59 15.15 14.05
CA SER A 20 -6.43 14.32 13.66
C SER A 20 -6.67 12.81 13.79
N SER A 21 -7.75 12.38 14.46
CA SER A 21 -7.92 10.97 14.86
C SER A 21 -7.88 9.92 13.74
N PRO A 22 -8.34 10.21 12.51
CA PRO A 22 -8.26 9.24 11.42
C PRO A 22 -7.03 9.45 10.52
N PHE A 23 -6.15 10.41 10.84
CA PHE A 23 -5.05 10.87 9.96
C PHE A 23 -3.67 10.61 10.58
N TYR A 24 -3.49 9.47 11.27
CA TYR A 24 -2.19 9.00 11.74
C TYR A 24 -1.44 8.30 10.61
N LEU A 25 -0.46 8.98 10.04
CA LEU A 25 0.36 8.48 8.93
C LEU A 25 1.34 7.38 9.39
N ASP A 26 1.78 7.43 10.65
CA ASP A 26 2.66 6.46 11.31
C ASP A 26 2.08 5.04 11.37
N ALA A 27 0.75 4.90 11.29
CA ALA A 27 0.05 3.62 11.19
C ALA A 27 0.21 2.92 9.82
N LEU A 28 0.91 3.53 8.86
CA LEU A 28 1.20 2.97 7.54
C LEU A 28 -0.05 2.57 6.72
N ASN A 29 -1.21 3.19 6.96
CA ASN A 29 -2.39 2.89 6.14
C ASN A 29 -2.23 3.43 4.70
N PRO A 30 -2.89 2.80 3.71
CA PRO A 30 -2.94 3.29 2.34
C PRO A 30 -3.53 4.70 2.19
N ALA A 31 -3.12 5.45 1.16
CA ALA A 31 -3.64 6.79 0.85
C ALA A 31 -5.17 6.80 0.70
N GLY A 32 -5.72 5.80 0.00
CA GLY A 32 -7.17 5.63 -0.21
C GLY A 32 -7.94 5.44 1.09
N THR A 33 -7.32 4.88 2.14
CA THR A 33 -7.94 4.76 3.47
C THR A 33 -8.15 6.15 4.08
N TYR A 34 -7.14 7.02 4.03
CA TYR A 34 -7.26 8.39 4.53
C TYR A 34 -8.20 9.23 3.67
N TYR A 35 -8.12 9.08 2.34
CA TYR A 35 -8.96 9.83 1.40
C TYR A 35 -10.45 9.54 1.57
N SER A 36 -10.79 8.29 1.89
CA SER A 36 -12.17 7.83 2.12
C SER A 36 -12.79 8.36 3.42
N VAL A 37 -11.99 9.00 4.28
CA VAL A 37 -12.48 9.61 5.51
C VAL A 37 -13.21 10.91 5.17
N ASN A 38 -14.51 10.95 5.42
CA ASN A 38 -15.24 12.22 5.52
C ASN A 38 -15.08 12.77 6.97
N PRO A 39 -14.45 13.95 7.17
CA PRO A 39 -14.26 14.55 8.50
C PRO A 39 -15.57 14.80 9.25
N MET A 40 -16.63 15.17 8.52
CA MET A 40 -17.93 15.57 9.05
C MET A 40 -18.94 14.41 9.15
N LYS A 41 -18.64 13.24 8.57
CA LYS A 41 -19.52 12.07 8.61
C LYS A 41 -19.81 11.65 10.06
N GLY A 42 -21.10 11.53 10.38
CA GLY A 42 -21.58 11.15 11.71
C GLY A 42 -21.59 12.27 12.76
N ILE A 43 -21.01 13.45 12.47
CA ILE A 43 -21.03 14.61 13.39
C ILE A 43 -21.74 15.83 12.82
N LYS A 44 -21.96 15.90 11.50
CA LYS A 44 -22.60 17.03 10.82
C LYS A 44 -23.96 17.40 11.42
N TRP A 45 -24.77 16.41 11.80
CA TRP A 45 -26.10 16.61 12.39
C TRP A 45 -26.08 16.97 13.89
N LEU A 46 -24.94 16.80 14.56
CA LEU A 46 -24.75 17.16 15.97
C LEU A 46 -24.38 18.64 16.16
N LEU A 47 -24.04 19.33 15.08
CA LEU A 47 -23.53 20.70 15.10
C LEU A 47 -24.49 21.63 14.35
N ASN A 48 -24.85 22.75 14.97
CA ASN A 48 -25.54 23.83 14.25
C ASN A 48 -24.55 24.65 13.40
N LYS A 49 -25.05 25.54 12.52
CA LYS A 49 -24.19 26.36 11.63
C LYS A 49 -23.09 27.14 12.37
N LYS A 50 -23.39 27.73 13.53
CA LYS A 50 -22.41 28.49 14.35
C LYS A 50 -21.34 27.58 14.97
N GLN A 51 -21.69 26.32 15.24
CA GLN A 51 -20.76 25.30 15.74
C GLN A 51 -19.93 24.71 14.61
N THR A 52 -20.50 24.48 13.43
CA THR A 52 -19.77 23.94 12.27
C THR A 52 -18.57 24.79 11.89
N VAL A 53 -18.69 26.14 11.92
CA VAL A 53 -17.56 27.05 11.62
C VAL A 53 -16.43 27.00 12.65
N LYS A 54 -16.63 26.35 13.80
CA LYS A 54 -15.59 26.12 14.82
C LYS A 54 -14.81 24.83 14.56
N VAL A 55 -15.17 24.04 13.56
CA VAL A 55 -14.35 22.93 13.06
C VAL A 55 -13.39 23.51 12.02
N PHE A 56 -12.13 23.71 12.39
CA PHE A 56 -11.16 24.41 11.54
C PHE A 56 -10.57 23.53 10.43
N GLY A 57 -10.70 22.22 10.55
CA GLY A 57 -10.17 21.26 9.59
C GLY A 57 -9.58 20.06 10.30
N GLY A 58 -8.46 19.57 9.77
CA GLY A 58 -7.76 18.44 10.34
C GLY A 58 -6.26 18.52 10.11
N GLU A 59 -5.57 17.61 10.76
CA GLU A 59 -4.12 17.55 10.80
C GLU A 59 -3.71 16.10 10.61
N ALA A 60 -2.76 15.87 9.70
CA ALA A 60 -2.09 14.58 9.59
C ALA A 60 -0.97 14.51 10.62
N CYS A 61 -0.97 13.47 11.45
CA CYS A 61 0.05 13.26 12.45
C CYS A 61 1.08 12.25 11.93
N MET A 62 2.37 12.54 12.12
CA MET A 62 3.47 11.61 11.91
C MET A 62 4.21 11.45 13.21
N TRP A 63 3.84 10.44 13.99
CA TRP A 63 4.61 10.07 15.17
C TRP A 63 5.88 9.31 14.75
N THR A 64 6.96 9.52 15.50
CA THR A 64 8.31 9.12 15.08
C THR A 64 8.93 8.03 15.93
N GLU A 65 8.13 7.23 16.66
CA GLU A 65 8.63 6.11 17.48
C GLU A 65 9.42 5.11 16.63
N ALA A 66 9.03 4.98 15.36
CA ALA A 66 9.65 4.07 14.42
C ALA A 66 9.79 4.74 13.03
N VAL A 67 10.20 6.01 13.06
CA VAL A 67 10.55 6.83 11.89
C VAL A 67 11.84 7.58 12.20
N SER A 68 12.79 7.54 11.28
CA SER A 68 14.07 8.24 11.33
C SER A 68 14.09 9.42 10.36
N PHE A 69 15.14 10.24 10.45
CA PHE A 69 15.44 11.29 9.47
C PHE A 69 15.41 10.73 8.04
N ASP A 70 16.03 9.58 7.79
CA ASP A 70 16.10 9.01 6.45
C ASP A 70 14.75 8.47 5.95
N THR A 71 13.83 8.10 6.84
CA THR A 71 12.56 7.43 6.47
C THR A 71 11.36 8.36 6.48
N VAL A 72 11.44 9.52 7.13
CA VAL A 72 10.30 10.43 7.35
C VAL A 72 9.57 10.78 6.06
N ASP A 73 10.29 11.10 4.98
CA ASP A 73 9.68 11.48 3.70
C ASP A 73 8.86 10.34 3.10
N SER A 74 9.37 9.12 3.10
CA SER A 74 8.65 7.93 2.62
C SER A 74 7.43 7.58 3.47
N ARG A 75 7.40 8.04 4.73
CA ARG A 75 6.22 7.85 5.59
C ARG A 75 5.21 8.95 5.35
N ILE A 76 5.62 10.18 5.08
CA ILE A 76 4.70 11.29 4.88
C ILE A 76 4.11 11.27 3.45
N TRP A 77 4.98 11.15 2.46
CA TRP A 77 4.66 11.31 1.05
C TRP A 77 4.54 9.95 0.33
N PRO A 78 3.63 9.83 -0.67
CA PRO A 78 2.70 10.86 -1.14
C PRO A 78 1.38 10.91 -0.34
N ARG A 79 1.18 10.03 0.65
CA ARG A 79 -0.11 9.80 1.34
C ARG A 79 -0.72 11.06 1.96
N ILE A 80 0.10 11.96 2.50
CA ILE A 80 -0.39 13.23 3.05
C ILE A 80 -1.07 14.11 2.00
N ALA A 81 -0.74 13.99 0.71
CA ALA A 81 -1.39 14.74 -0.35
C ALA A 81 -2.87 14.34 -0.52
N ALA A 82 -3.20 13.06 -0.32
CA ALA A 82 -4.59 12.62 -0.31
C ALA A 82 -5.36 13.22 0.88
N ILE A 83 -4.71 13.38 2.04
CA ILE A 83 -5.29 14.07 3.20
C ILE A 83 -5.48 15.56 2.88
N ALA A 84 -4.47 16.20 2.30
CA ALA A 84 -4.53 17.61 1.91
C ALA A 84 -5.71 17.86 0.96
N GLU A 85 -5.90 17.00 -0.04
CA GLU A 85 -7.03 17.10 -0.95
C GLU A 85 -8.37 16.97 -0.23
N ARG A 86 -8.50 16.04 0.74
CA ARG A 86 -9.72 15.88 1.53
C ARG A 86 -10.08 17.14 2.33
N PHE A 87 -9.09 17.91 2.77
CA PHE A 87 -9.30 19.14 3.53
C PHE A 87 -9.38 20.41 2.68
N TRP A 88 -8.93 20.36 1.43
CA TRP A 88 -8.95 21.48 0.50
C TRP A 88 -10.15 21.45 -0.45
N SER A 89 -10.47 20.27 -0.99
CA SER A 89 -11.45 20.10 -2.07
C SER A 89 -12.88 20.05 -1.55
N PRO A 90 -13.89 20.27 -2.42
CA PRO A 90 -15.29 20.11 -2.06
C PRO A 90 -15.61 18.72 -1.49
N GLU A 91 -16.56 18.65 -0.54
CA GLU A 91 -16.92 17.41 0.19
C GLU A 91 -17.32 16.25 -0.73
N TYR A 92 -17.88 16.54 -1.92
CA TYR A 92 -18.35 15.53 -2.88
C TYR A 92 -17.25 14.94 -3.77
N ILE A 93 -16.01 15.45 -3.70
CA ILE A 93 -14.87 14.87 -4.42
C ILE A 93 -14.34 13.69 -3.59
N THR A 94 -14.80 12.48 -3.91
CA THR A 94 -14.54 11.27 -3.11
C THR A 94 -14.11 10.04 -3.92
N ASP A 95 -13.94 10.17 -5.24
CA ASP A 95 -13.52 9.06 -6.09
C ASP A 95 -12.07 8.66 -5.79
N VAL A 96 -11.89 7.47 -5.23
CA VAL A 96 -10.59 6.94 -4.82
C VAL A 96 -9.71 6.61 -6.04
N ASN A 97 -10.28 6.10 -7.12
CA ASN A 97 -9.53 5.72 -8.32
C ASN A 97 -8.98 6.97 -9.01
N CYS A 98 -9.83 7.99 -9.21
CA CYS A 98 -9.41 9.28 -9.76
C CYS A 98 -8.39 10.00 -8.86
N MET A 99 -8.48 9.81 -7.53
CA MET A 99 -7.46 10.29 -6.60
C MET A 99 -6.10 9.61 -6.85
N TYR A 100 -6.05 8.29 -6.98
CA TYR A 100 -4.78 7.58 -7.22
C TYR A 100 -4.13 7.94 -8.56
N GLU A 101 -4.91 8.19 -9.61
CA GLU A 101 -4.38 8.67 -10.90
C GLU A 101 -3.63 9.99 -10.75
N ARG A 102 -4.24 10.97 -10.08
CA ARG A 102 -3.62 12.27 -9.82
C ARG A 102 -2.48 12.18 -8.80
N LEU A 103 -2.61 11.29 -7.81
CA LEU A 103 -1.58 11.06 -6.81
C LEU A 103 -0.30 10.49 -7.43
N ARG A 104 -0.40 9.58 -8.41
CA ARG A 104 0.74 9.04 -9.17
C ARG A 104 1.55 10.13 -9.85
N GLU A 105 0.88 11.05 -10.55
CA GLU A 105 1.56 12.18 -11.17
C GLU A 105 2.25 13.08 -10.13
N LEU A 106 1.56 13.38 -9.03
CA LEU A 106 2.12 14.17 -7.95
C LEU A 106 3.33 13.48 -7.30
N ASN A 107 3.25 12.16 -7.12
CA ASN A 107 4.31 11.34 -6.51
C ASN A 107 5.65 11.54 -7.25
N GLN A 108 5.61 11.56 -8.58
CA GLN A 108 6.77 11.82 -9.42
C GLN A 108 7.22 13.28 -9.35
N LYS A 109 6.28 14.24 -9.40
CA LYS A 109 6.60 15.68 -9.32
C LYS A 109 7.31 16.05 -8.01
N LEU A 110 6.94 15.41 -6.89
CA LEU A 110 7.54 15.66 -5.57
C LEU A 110 9.05 15.42 -5.53
N THR A 111 9.59 14.54 -6.38
CA THR A 111 11.05 14.30 -6.46
C THR A 111 11.86 15.54 -6.87
N HIS A 112 11.20 16.55 -7.47
CA HIS A 112 11.83 17.81 -7.88
C HIS A 112 11.75 18.90 -6.78
N THR A 113 11.20 18.58 -5.61
CA THR A 113 10.98 19.55 -4.52
C THR A 113 11.97 19.40 -3.35
N GLY A 114 12.84 18.38 -3.41
CA GLY A 114 13.76 18.02 -2.32
C GLY A 114 13.22 16.94 -1.38
N VAL A 115 11.99 16.46 -1.58
CA VAL A 115 11.46 15.29 -0.87
C VAL A 115 12.10 14.01 -1.42
N GLU A 116 12.61 13.15 -0.53
CA GLU A 116 13.43 11.99 -0.89
C GLU A 116 12.70 10.63 -0.80
N HIS A 117 11.36 10.65 -0.74
CA HIS A 117 10.55 9.43 -0.57
C HIS A 117 10.79 8.37 -1.64
N LEU A 118 11.00 8.76 -2.90
CA LEU A 118 11.32 7.84 -4.02
C LEU A 118 12.82 7.73 -4.30
N THR A 119 13.57 8.84 -4.23
CA THR A 119 15.00 8.85 -4.53
C THR A 119 15.80 8.10 -3.46
N GLY A 120 15.46 8.30 -2.19
CA GLY A 120 16.06 7.59 -1.06
C GLY A 120 15.71 6.10 -1.03
N TYR A 121 14.54 5.71 -1.56
CA TYR A 121 14.12 4.30 -1.64
C TYR A 121 15.10 3.43 -2.44
N ILE A 122 15.50 3.89 -3.63
CA ILE A 122 16.44 3.15 -4.49
C ILE A 122 17.82 3.05 -3.83
N SER A 123 18.31 4.14 -3.24
CA SER A 123 19.60 4.16 -2.55
C SER A 123 19.60 3.18 -1.36
N LYS A 124 18.53 3.16 -0.56
CA LYS A 124 18.41 2.23 0.57
C LYS A 124 18.37 0.77 0.13
N LEU A 125 17.66 0.42 -0.94
CA LEU A 125 17.64 -0.95 -1.46
C LEU A 125 19.04 -1.42 -1.90
N LYS A 126 19.83 -0.53 -2.53
CA LYS A 126 21.22 -0.82 -2.91
C LYS A 126 22.10 -1.01 -1.69
N THR A 127 22.04 -0.11 -0.71
CA THR A 127 22.78 -0.24 0.55
C THR A 127 22.42 -1.53 1.28
N PHE A 128 21.14 -1.91 1.28
CA PHE A 128 20.64 -3.10 1.95
C PHE A 128 21.12 -4.41 1.32
N THR A 129 21.41 -4.42 0.02
CA THR A 129 21.91 -5.62 -0.71
C THR A 129 23.42 -5.64 -0.91
N GLY A 130 24.12 -4.58 -0.50
CA GLY A 130 25.53 -4.36 -0.85
C GLY A 130 25.68 -3.94 -2.31
N GLU A 131 26.63 -3.04 -2.60
CA GLU A 131 26.82 -2.38 -3.91
C GLU A 131 27.04 -3.33 -5.11
N HIS A 132 27.21 -4.63 -4.86
CA HIS A 132 27.52 -5.64 -5.88
C HIS A 132 26.34 -6.53 -6.29
N SER A 133 25.16 -6.42 -5.68
CA SER A 133 24.01 -7.25 -6.07
C SER A 133 23.01 -6.48 -6.94
N ILE A 134 22.63 -7.13 -8.04
CA ILE A 134 21.59 -6.68 -8.98
C ILE A 134 20.34 -6.33 -8.17
N SER A 135 19.99 -5.05 -8.10
CA SER A 135 18.90 -4.54 -7.26
C SER A 135 17.50 -4.96 -7.74
N ASP A 136 17.39 -5.46 -8.97
CA ASP A 136 16.11 -5.59 -9.66
C ASP A 136 15.19 -6.65 -9.03
N PRO A 137 15.65 -7.84 -8.59
CA PRO A 137 14.77 -8.81 -7.95
C PRO A 137 14.27 -8.38 -6.57
N LEU A 138 15.13 -7.70 -5.79
CA LEU A 138 14.72 -7.17 -4.50
C LEU A 138 13.74 -6.02 -4.70
N LYS A 139 14.02 -5.11 -5.64
CA LYS A 139 13.12 -4.02 -5.98
C LYS A 139 11.76 -4.55 -6.45
N THR A 140 11.74 -5.57 -7.30
CA THR A 140 10.51 -6.23 -7.76
C THR A 140 9.68 -6.74 -6.58
N LEU A 141 10.34 -7.36 -5.59
CA LEU A 141 9.66 -7.78 -4.37
C LEU A 141 9.18 -6.59 -3.52
N ALA A 142 10.04 -5.60 -3.32
CA ALA A 142 9.78 -4.43 -2.49
C ALA A 142 8.64 -3.56 -3.02
N ASP A 143 8.56 -3.40 -4.34
CA ASP A 143 7.53 -2.61 -5.02
C ASP A 143 6.12 -3.20 -4.86
N VAL A 144 6.02 -4.49 -4.48
CA VAL A 144 4.76 -5.20 -4.21
C VAL A 144 4.66 -5.69 -2.77
N CYS A 145 5.44 -5.08 -1.89
CA CYS A 145 5.32 -5.21 -0.44
C CYS A 145 4.81 -3.89 0.16
N GLU A 146 4.08 -4.00 1.26
CA GLU A 146 3.57 -2.87 2.04
C GLU A 146 3.98 -3.03 3.49
N GLY A 147 4.40 -1.92 4.10
CA GLY A 147 4.56 -1.88 5.54
C GLY A 147 3.22 -1.85 6.26
N ARG A 148 3.00 -2.75 7.20
CA ARG A 148 1.80 -2.78 8.06
C ARG A 148 2.22 -2.77 9.52
N ARG A 149 1.94 -1.66 10.19
CA ARG A 149 2.02 -1.58 11.64
C ARG A 149 0.62 -1.79 12.19
N GLY A 150 0.40 -2.94 12.82
CA GLY A 150 -0.85 -3.21 13.53
C GLY A 150 -1.14 -2.13 14.58
N LYS A 151 -2.41 -2.00 15.00
CA LYS A 151 -2.82 -1.09 16.09
C LYS A 151 -2.08 -1.35 17.41
N ASN A 152 -1.54 -2.57 17.54
CA ASN A 152 -0.51 -2.91 18.50
C ASN A 152 0.74 -3.21 17.67
N PRO A 153 1.71 -2.29 17.54
CA PRO A 153 3.00 -2.64 16.94
C PRO A 153 3.48 -3.91 17.65
N SER A 154 3.94 -4.87 16.85
CA SER A 154 4.15 -6.22 17.33
C SER A 154 4.96 -6.15 18.63
N ARG A 155 4.47 -6.78 19.71
CA ARG A 155 5.20 -6.88 21.00
C ARG A 155 6.64 -7.43 20.84
N THR A 156 6.98 -7.91 19.65
CA THR A 156 8.26 -8.46 19.21
C THR A 156 9.32 -7.41 18.85
N LEU A 157 8.97 -6.17 18.48
CA LEU A 157 9.94 -5.08 18.26
C LEU A 157 9.67 -3.94 19.25
N GLN A 158 10.52 -3.84 20.28
CA GLN A 158 10.53 -2.68 21.16
C GLN A 158 11.21 -1.50 20.45
N TYR A 159 10.45 -0.83 19.59
CA TYR A 159 10.88 0.41 18.96
C TYR A 159 11.28 1.43 20.05
N ASN A 160 12.52 1.91 19.95
CA ASN A 160 13.07 2.94 20.81
C ASN A 160 14.03 3.81 19.99
N SER A 161 14.43 4.94 20.54
CA SER A 161 15.26 5.94 19.84
C SER A 161 16.66 5.45 19.45
N GLN A 162 17.09 4.28 19.91
CA GLN A 162 18.40 3.68 19.60
C GLN A 162 18.29 2.55 18.56
N LEU A 163 17.08 2.09 18.23
CA LEU A 163 16.91 1.02 17.24
C LEU A 163 17.28 1.55 15.84
N PRO A 164 18.26 0.96 15.14
CA PRO A 164 18.56 1.34 13.77
C PRO A 164 17.40 0.93 12.86
N LEU A 165 16.72 1.92 12.29
CA LEU A 165 15.59 1.74 11.36
C LEU A 165 16.09 1.48 9.94
N THR A 166 16.75 0.35 9.73
CA THR A 166 17.40 -0.05 8.47
C THR A 166 16.93 -1.43 7.96
N SER A 167 15.88 -1.98 8.56
CA SER A 167 15.31 -3.26 8.15
C SER A 167 14.49 -3.13 6.86
N PHE A 168 14.08 -4.25 6.25
CA PHE A 168 13.30 -4.23 5.01
C PHE A 168 12.00 -3.39 5.13
N ILE A 169 11.29 -3.48 6.26
CA ILE A 169 10.11 -2.66 6.57
C ILE A 169 10.42 -1.16 6.55
N ASP A 170 11.63 -0.75 6.93
CA ASP A 170 12.08 0.66 6.96
C ASP A 170 12.37 1.20 5.56
N ILE A 171 12.62 0.30 4.60
CA ILE A 171 12.94 0.63 3.21
C ILE A 171 11.67 0.71 2.36
N ILE A 172 10.78 -0.28 2.46
CA ILE A 172 9.57 -0.33 1.64
C ILE A 172 8.62 0.83 1.94
N GLN A 173 7.76 1.12 0.97
CA GLN A 173 6.72 2.13 1.11
C GLN A 173 5.54 1.60 1.95
N PRO A 174 4.77 2.50 2.58
CA PRO A 174 3.55 2.11 3.31
C PRO A 174 2.45 1.52 2.40
N GLU A 175 2.51 1.82 1.10
CA GLU A 175 1.55 1.37 0.09
C GLU A 175 2.30 1.06 -1.20
N SER A 176 1.86 0.01 -1.90
CA SER A 176 2.45 -0.42 -3.17
C SER A 176 1.77 0.28 -4.35
N GLU A 177 2.43 1.29 -4.92
CA GLU A 177 1.95 1.96 -6.12
C GLU A 177 1.78 1.00 -7.30
N THR A 178 2.69 0.02 -7.42
CA THR A 178 2.63 -1.04 -8.44
C THR A 178 1.36 -1.88 -8.30
N ALA A 179 1.04 -2.35 -7.09
CA ALA A 179 -0.18 -3.14 -6.88
C ALA A 179 -1.45 -2.32 -7.10
N VAL A 180 -1.47 -1.05 -6.69
CA VAL A 180 -2.60 -0.13 -6.97
C VAL A 180 -2.77 0.08 -8.48
N TYR A 181 -1.68 0.30 -9.21
CA TYR A 181 -1.71 0.46 -10.66
C TYR A 181 -2.25 -0.80 -11.35
N LEU A 182 -1.74 -1.98 -11.01
CA LEU A 182 -2.19 -3.23 -11.63
C LEU A 182 -3.67 -3.50 -11.35
N GLN A 183 -4.15 -3.23 -10.13
CA GLN A 183 -5.58 -3.30 -9.80
C GLN A 183 -6.41 -2.32 -10.65
N SER A 184 -5.91 -1.11 -10.91
CA SER A 184 -6.60 -0.13 -11.76
C SER A 184 -6.71 -0.54 -13.23
N LEU A 185 -5.85 -1.45 -13.72
CA LEU A 185 -5.95 -2.00 -15.06
C LEU A 185 -7.00 -3.12 -15.16
N ILE A 186 -7.35 -3.75 -14.03
CA ILE A 186 -8.29 -4.86 -13.93
C ILE A 186 -9.70 -4.29 -13.69
N VAL A 187 -10.31 -3.80 -14.77
CA VAL A 187 -11.64 -3.15 -14.74
C VAL A 187 -12.75 -4.08 -15.24
N TYR A 188 -12.51 -4.79 -16.35
CA TYR A 188 -13.46 -5.77 -16.90
C TYR A 188 -12.71 -6.80 -17.76
N VAL A 189 -13.26 -8.01 -17.85
CA VAL A 189 -12.81 -9.09 -18.74
C VAL A 189 -13.76 -9.15 -19.95
N PRO A 190 -13.29 -9.36 -21.20
CA PRO A 190 -11.90 -9.60 -21.62
C PRO A 190 -11.05 -8.34 -21.67
N PHE A 191 -9.79 -8.46 -21.25
CA PHE A 191 -8.82 -7.37 -21.31
C PHE A 191 -8.39 -7.05 -22.75
N ASN A 192 -8.10 -5.77 -23.01
CA ASN A 192 -7.42 -5.38 -24.24
C ASN A 192 -5.97 -5.94 -24.30
N ASN A 193 -5.37 -5.95 -25.49
CA ASN A 193 -4.04 -6.54 -25.71
C ASN A 193 -2.93 -5.89 -24.88
N ILE A 194 -3.03 -4.59 -24.59
CA ILE A 194 -2.03 -3.86 -23.80
C ILE A 194 -2.07 -4.34 -22.35
N VAL A 195 -3.25 -4.36 -21.74
CA VAL A 195 -3.44 -4.84 -20.35
C VAL A 195 -3.05 -6.31 -20.24
N LYS A 196 -3.46 -7.14 -21.21
CA LYS A 196 -3.09 -8.56 -21.26
C LYS A 196 -1.57 -8.76 -21.28
N HIS A 197 -0.85 -7.98 -22.10
CA HIS A 197 0.61 -8.02 -22.14
C HIS A 197 1.24 -7.58 -20.81
N ILE A 198 0.81 -6.44 -20.25
CA ILE A 198 1.34 -5.93 -18.96
C ILE A 198 1.17 -6.97 -17.85
N LEU A 199 -0.02 -7.55 -17.69
CA LEU A 199 -0.30 -8.54 -16.65
C LEU A 199 0.52 -9.82 -16.87
N THR A 200 0.64 -10.28 -18.13
CA THR A 200 1.40 -11.51 -18.45
C THR A 200 2.89 -11.33 -18.15
N GLU A 201 3.50 -10.22 -18.56
CA GLU A 201 4.90 -9.92 -18.26
C GLU A 201 5.13 -9.80 -16.74
N THR A 202 4.26 -9.06 -16.05
CA THR A 202 4.36 -8.86 -14.61
C THR A 202 4.28 -10.17 -13.83
N PHE A 203 3.31 -11.04 -14.15
CA PHE A 203 3.17 -12.33 -13.48
C PHE A 203 4.29 -13.30 -13.82
N THR A 204 4.86 -13.20 -15.03
CA THR A 204 6.06 -13.96 -15.42
C THR A 204 7.28 -13.48 -14.63
N GLU A 205 7.45 -12.17 -14.48
CA GLU A 205 8.50 -11.58 -13.66
C GLU A 205 8.40 -12.04 -12.20
N TRP A 206 7.22 -11.94 -11.59
CA TRP A 206 6.97 -12.39 -10.22
C TRP A 206 7.26 -13.88 -10.03
N THR A 207 6.79 -14.73 -10.96
CA THR A 207 7.07 -16.18 -10.96
C THR A 207 8.57 -16.47 -10.88
N ASN A 208 9.35 -15.77 -11.70
CA ASN A 208 10.80 -16.00 -11.80
C ASN A 208 11.62 -15.25 -10.75
N ASN A 209 11.01 -14.32 -10.01
CA ASN A 209 11.71 -13.42 -9.10
C ASN A 209 12.41 -14.17 -7.97
N HIS A 210 11.79 -15.23 -7.45
CA HIS A 210 12.34 -15.98 -6.33
C HIS A 210 13.70 -16.60 -6.63
N ALA A 211 13.82 -17.29 -7.77
CA ALA A 211 15.08 -17.90 -8.19
C ALA A 211 16.19 -16.84 -8.37
N LYS A 212 15.85 -15.67 -8.94
CA LYS A 212 16.78 -14.55 -9.09
C LYS A 212 17.21 -13.99 -7.73
N LEU A 213 16.27 -13.80 -6.81
CA LEU A 213 16.56 -13.25 -5.49
C LEU A 213 17.36 -14.23 -4.61
N GLN A 214 17.13 -15.54 -4.71
CA GLN A 214 17.91 -16.54 -3.97
C GLN A 214 19.41 -16.43 -4.26
N MET A 215 19.80 -16.13 -5.50
CA MET A 215 21.20 -15.89 -5.84
C MET A 215 21.75 -14.69 -5.06
N THR A 216 21.01 -13.60 -4.95
CA THR A 216 21.37 -12.42 -4.14
C THR A 216 21.43 -12.73 -2.64
N LEU A 217 20.45 -13.48 -2.11
CA LEU A 217 20.41 -13.88 -0.70
C LEU A 217 21.59 -14.77 -0.31
N PHE A 218 22.04 -15.65 -1.20
CA PHE A 218 23.18 -16.53 -0.94
C PHE A 218 24.47 -15.75 -0.65
N TYR A 219 24.71 -14.65 -1.37
CA TYR A 219 25.88 -13.78 -1.17
C TYR A 219 25.75 -12.87 0.06
N ASN A 220 24.53 -12.60 0.52
CA ASN A 220 24.25 -11.68 1.63
C ASN A 220 23.45 -12.37 2.74
N ARG A 221 24.13 -13.17 3.57
CA ARG A 221 23.51 -13.95 4.65
C ARG A 221 22.82 -13.13 5.74
N SER A 222 23.02 -11.82 5.78
CA SER A 222 22.30 -10.90 6.67
C SER A 222 20.87 -10.63 6.21
N LEU A 223 20.54 -10.96 4.95
CA LEU A 223 19.18 -10.88 4.43
C LEU A 223 18.34 -12.01 5.03
N SER A 224 17.25 -11.64 5.69
CA SER A 224 16.51 -12.52 6.60
C SER A 224 15.60 -13.54 5.90
N ASP A 225 15.23 -14.60 6.64
CA ASP A 225 14.20 -15.59 6.25
C ASP A 225 12.86 -14.94 5.83
N VAL A 226 12.60 -13.71 6.32
CA VAL A 226 11.43 -12.90 5.93
C VAL A 226 11.43 -12.63 4.43
N LEU A 227 12.58 -12.24 3.85
CA LEU A 227 12.67 -11.97 2.41
C LEU A 227 12.53 -13.24 1.58
N ALA A 228 13.11 -14.35 2.04
CA ALA A 228 12.95 -15.65 1.38
C ALA A 228 11.47 -16.05 1.33
N THR A 229 10.77 -15.94 2.46
CA THR A 229 9.34 -16.27 2.58
C THR A 229 8.48 -15.37 1.69
N LEU A 230 8.67 -14.04 1.75
CA LEU A 230 7.92 -13.08 0.93
C LEU A 230 8.19 -13.29 -0.57
N SER A 231 9.43 -13.60 -0.93
CA SER A 231 9.83 -13.87 -2.31
C SER A 231 9.23 -15.16 -2.86
N GLU A 232 9.20 -16.22 -2.04
CA GLU A 232 8.54 -17.47 -2.41
C GLU A 232 7.03 -17.26 -2.62
N ASN A 233 6.39 -16.52 -1.69
CA ASN A 233 4.98 -16.14 -1.81
C ASN A 233 4.73 -15.34 -3.10
N LEU A 234 5.59 -14.36 -3.43
CA LEU A 234 5.48 -13.61 -4.68
C LEU A 234 5.57 -14.51 -5.91
N SER A 235 6.48 -15.48 -5.92
CA SER A 235 6.55 -16.46 -7.02
C SER A 235 5.27 -17.30 -7.12
N GLN A 236 4.68 -17.70 -5.99
CA GLN A 236 3.40 -18.43 -6.01
C GLN A 236 2.24 -17.55 -6.50
N VAL A 237 2.19 -16.27 -6.12
CA VAL A 237 1.22 -15.29 -6.62
C VAL A 237 1.38 -15.11 -8.14
N GLY A 238 2.60 -14.91 -8.63
CA GLY A 238 2.91 -14.83 -10.06
C GLY A 238 2.49 -16.10 -10.83
N ASN A 239 2.71 -17.28 -10.25
CA ASN A 239 2.30 -18.55 -10.84
C ASN A 239 0.78 -18.67 -10.95
N ILE A 240 0.01 -18.21 -9.95
CA ILE A 240 -1.45 -18.18 -10.01
C ILE A 240 -1.90 -17.22 -11.12
N GLY A 241 -1.38 -15.99 -11.13
CA GLY A 241 -1.69 -15.00 -12.17
C GLY A 241 -1.39 -15.52 -13.57
N SER A 242 -0.23 -16.15 -13.77
CA SER A 242 0.18 -16.73 -15.07
C SER A 242 -0.77 -17.83 -15.54
N LYS A 243 -1.27 -18.68 -14.63
CA LYS A 243 -2.27 -19.72 -14.94
C LYS A 243 -3.61 -19.13 -15.34
N ILE A 244 -4.06 -18.08 -14.64
CA ILE A 244 -5.27 -17.35 -14.98
C ILE A 244 -5.12 -16.73 -16.38
N MET A 245 -4.04 -16.00 -16.65
CA MET A 245 -3.78 -15.39 -17.95
C MET A 245 -3.69 -16.41 -19.09
N THR A 246 -3.11 -17.59 -18.83
CA THR A 246 -3.06 -18.70 -19.80
C THR A 246 -4.47 -19.23 -20.11
N SER A 247 -5.32 -19.36 -19.08
CA SER A 247 -6.71 -19.84 -19.26
C SER A 247 -7.52 -18.83 -20.06
N LEU A 248 -7.42 -17.54 -19.72
CA LEU A 248 -8.04 -16.45 -20.47
C LEU A 248 -7.55 -16.37 -21.92
N HIS A 249 -6.26 -16.60 -22.17
CA HIS A 249 -5.73 -16.62 -23.54
C HIS A 249 -6.26 -17.79 -24.37
N ARG A 250 -6.52 -18.94 -23.74
CA ARG A 250 -7.04 -20.15 -24.39
C ARG A 250 -8.57 -20.22 -24.40
N GLU A 251 -9.25 -19.18 -23.94
CA GLU A 251 -10.70 -19.16 -23.75
C GLU A 251 -11.20 -20.35 -22.92
N GLN A 252 -10.37 -20.78 -21.96
CA GLN A 252 -10.68 -21.87 -21.03
C GLN A 252 -11.35 -21.30 -19.79
N GLU A 253 -12.50 -21.88 -19.45
CA GLU A 253 -13.21 -21.52 -18.23
C GLU A 253 -12.41 -21.92 -16.99
N ILE A 254 -12.28 -21.00 -16.04
CA ILE A 254 -11.65 -21.26 -14.73
C ILE A 254 -12.73 -21.83 -13.81
N THR A 255 -12.59 -23.08 -13.36
CA THR A 255 -13.61 -23.77 -12.57
C THR A 255 -13.73 -23.21 -11.14
N THR A 256 -14.89 -23.39 -10.49
CA THR A 256 -15.09 -23.00 -9.09
C THR A 256 -14.07 -23.66 -8.15
N GLU A 257 -13.66 -24.90 -8.43
CA GLU A 257 -12.61 -25.60 -7.67
C GLU A 257 -11.25 -24.90 -7.83
N GLN A 258 -10.90 -24.45 -9.05
CA GLN A 258 -9.68 -23.69 -9.29
C GLN A 258 -9.71 -22.35 -8.54
N VAL A 259 -10.82 -21.62 -8.60
CA VAL A 259 -10.98 -20.35 -7.86
C VAL A 259 -10.82 -20.57 -6.36
N TRP A 260 -11.50 -21.58 -5.80
CA TRP A 260 -11.37 -21.92 -4.38
C TRP A 260 -9.91 -22.25 -4.00
N ARG A 261 -9.22 -23.06 -4.81
CA ARG A 261 -7.82 -23.43 -4.58
C ARG A 261 -6.88 -22.24 -4.66
N TYR A 262 -7.11 -21.31 -5.59
CA TYR A 262 -6.34 -20.07 -5.67
C TYR A 262 -6.60 -19.19 -4.45
N THR A 263 -7.85 -19.00 -4.08
CA THR A 263 -8.26 -18.21 -2.91
C THR A 263 -7.68 -18.75 -1.60
N ASP A 264 -7.68 -20.08 -1.38
CA ASP A 264 -7.07 -20.69 -0.19
C ASP A 264 -5.57 -20.40 -0.09
N LYS A 265 -4.84 -20.48 -1.22
CA LYS A 265 -3.42 -20.11 -1.25
C LYS A 265 -3.20 -18.63 -0.99
N LEU A 266 -3.99 -17.77 -1.63
CA LEU A 266 -3.90 -16.31 -1.46
C LEU A 266 -4.16 -15.91 0.00
N ASN A 267 -5.14 -16.53 0.67
CA ASN A 267 -5.41 -16.30 2.10
C ASN A 267 -4.15 -16.53 2.97
N LYS A 268 -3.41 -17.62 2.71
CA LYS A 268 -2.19 -17.95 3.46
C LYS A 268 -1.07 -16.93 3.23
N MET A 269 -0.95 -16.42 2.00
CA MET A 269 0.09 -15.46 1.60
C MET A 269 -0.25 -14.01 1.96
N GLU A 270 -1.50 -13.73 2.34
CA GLU A 270 -1.96 -12.39 2.71
C GLU A 270 -1.56 -11.97 4.13
N HIS A 271 -1.24 -12.95 4.99
CA HIS A 271 -0.78 -12.70 6.34
C HIS A 271 0.57 -11.95 6.34
N GLU A 272 0.73 -11.05 7.30
CA GLU A 272 1.95 -10.28 7.47
C GLU A 272 3.13 -11.19 7.87
N VAL A 273 4.26 -11.03 7.18
CA VAL A 273 5.53 -11.62 7.57
C VAL A 273 6.38 -10.51 8.18
N PHE A 274 6.46 -10.49 9.52
CA PHE A 274 7.26 -9.51 10.26
C PHE A 274 6.91 -8.05 9.92
N GLU A 275 5.63 -7.69 10.05
CA GLU A 275 5.07 -6.34 9.76
C GLU A 275 5.09 -5.95 8.27
N VAL A 276 5.42 -6.88 7.36
CA VAL A 276 5.37 -6.68 5.92
C VAL A 276 4.26 -7.53 5.31
N ARG A 277 3.41 -6.92 4.49
CA ARG A 277 2.35 -7.60 3.72
C ARG A 277 2.72 -7.63 2.25
N LEU A 278 2.44 -8.75 1.58
CA LEU A 278 2.59 -8.88 0.13
C LEU A 278 1.34 -8.35 -0.59
N SER A 279 1.39 -7.12 -1.11
CA SER A 279 0.26 -6.49 -1.79
C SER A 279 -0.05 -7.10 -3.16
N ALA A 280 0.89 -7.81 -3.77
CA ALA A 280 0.68 -8.57 -5.01
C ALA A 280 -0.54 -9.53 -4.93
N VAL A 281 -0.86 -10.02 -3.72
CA VAL A 281 -2.04 -10.86 -3.47
C VAL A 281 -3.34 -10.14 -3.87
N ALA A 282 -3.45 -8.85 -3.57
CA ALA A 282 -4.64 -8.05 -3.88
C ALA A 282 -4.88 -7.92 -5.39
N VAL A 283 -3.80 -7.89 -6.20
CA VAL A 283 -3.90 -7.86 -7.67
C VAL A 283 -4.57 -9.12 -8.20
N ILE A 284 -4.18 -10.29 -7.70
CA ILE A 284 -4.79 -11.56 -8.13
C ILE A 284 -6.21 -11.71 -7.61
N ARG A 285 -6.51 -11.21 -6.41
CA ARG A 285 -7.90 -11.18 -5.90
C ARG A 285 -8.80 -10.36 -6.81
N LYS A 286 -8.37 -9.15 -7.16
CA LYS A 286 -9.12 -8.28 -8.09
C LYS A 286 -9.33 -8.97 -9.43
N LEU A 287 -8.32 -9.68 -9.94
CA LEU A 287 -8.45 -10.48 -11.15
C LEU A 287 -9.48 -11.61 -11.03
N LEU A 288 -9.51 -12.34 -9.92
CA LEU A 288 -10.50 -13.38 -9.67
C LEU A 288 -11.92 -12.82 -9.53
N GLU A 289 -12.08 -11.68 -8.84
CA GLU A 289 -13.37 -11.00 -8.68
C GLU A 289 -13.98 -10.63 -10.05
N GLU A 290 -13.20 -10.03 -10.95
CA GLU A 290 -13.71 -9.68 -12.29
C GLU A 290 -14.05 -10.91 -13.15
N ILE A 291 -13.36 -12.04 -12.94
CA ILE A 291 -13.67 -13.30 -13.64
C ILE A 291 -14.95 -13.94 -13.09
N GLU A 292 -15.24 -13.80 -11.79
CA GLU A 292 -16.48 -14.30 -11.21
C GLU A 292 -17.71 -13.48 -11.61
N VAL A 293 -17.57 -12.15 -11.73
CA VAL A 293 -18.65 -11.25 -12.18
C VAL A 293 -19.08 -11.56 -13.61
N ASP A 294 -18.13 -11.79 -14.52
CA ASP A 294 -18.38 -12.16 -15.93
C ASP A 294 -19.19 -13.46 -16.09
N LYS A 295 -19.23 -14.32 -15.06
CA LYS A 295 -20.04 -15.55 -15.07
C LYS A 295 -21.47 -15.36 -14.58
N THR A 296 -21.76 -14.25 -13.92
CA THR A 296 -23.08 -13.98 -13.31
C THR A 296 -23.98 -13.07 -14.15
N ASP A 297 -23.42 -12.42 -15.17
CA ASP A 297 -24.14 -11.62 -16.18
C ASP A 297 -24.41 -12.41 -17.47
#